data_AF-A0A3C0L3N3-F1
#
_entry.id   AF-A0A3C0L3N3-F1
#
_cell.length_a   1.000
_cell.length_b   1.000
_cell.length_c   1.000
_cell.angle_alpha   90.00
_cell.angle_beta   90.00
_cell.angle_gamma   90.00
#
_symmetry.space_group_name_H-M   'P 1'
#
loop_
_entity.id
_entity.type
_entity.pdbx_description
1 polymer ?
#
loop_
_entity_poly.entity_id
_entity_poly.type
_entity_poly.pdbx_seq_one_letter_code
_entity_poly.pdbx_strand_id
1 'polypeptide(L)'
;EIQGVYQLGRPSVTRTQNVHSFTLQGRFDQLSAEHYLSYRAGDLTARHLMQPFLAHLLLASSGAPIKTLTYGVRKGQLVSGHFEPMDQARAKDLLGTYLQAFTQGNSALLVFPFETCRALLSHLDKGLALPDALDQVEQTWRDPKALTDAQDPYWSRLIESPLTLNQLNIDLARALLDPLTEAWVQS
;
A
#
# COMPACT_ATOMS: atom_id res chain seq x y z
N GLU A 1 14.68 -17.59 13.98
CA GLU A 1 15.40 -18.33 12.92
C GLU A 1 14.39 -19.00 12.02
N ILE A 2 14.46 -18.77 10.72
CA ILE A 2 13.59 -19.43 9.74
C ILE A 2 14.27 -20.77 9.38
N GLN A 3 13.93 -21.83 10.11
CA GLN A 3 14.31 -23.19 9.74
C GLN A 3 13.33 -23.73 8.71
N GLY A 4 13.66 -23.55 7.43
CA GLY A 4 12.91 -24.12 6.32
C GLY A 4 13.63 -23.80 5.03
N VAL A 5 14.10 -24.83 4.32
CA VAL A 5 14.73 -24.69 3.01
C VAL A 5 13.65 -24.21 2.03
N TYR A 6 13.53 -22.89 1.85
CA TYR A 6 12.66 -22.33 0.82
C TYR A 6 13.25 -22.69 -0.55
N GLN A 7 12.58 -23.58 -1.27
CA GLN A 7 12.94 -23.96 -2.63
C GLN A 7 12.75 -22.76 -3.57
N LEU A 8 13.86 -22.21 -4.06
CA LEU A 8 13.86 -21.31 -5.21
C LEU A 8 13.32 -22.08 -6.43
N GLY A 9 12.38 -21.48 -7.17
CA GLY A 9 11.80 -22.07 -8.38
C GLY A 9 10.46 -22.79 -8.22
N ARG A 10 9.62 -22.41 -7.23
CA ARG A 10 8.23 -22.89 -7.20
C ARG A 10 7.46 -22.45 -8.46
N PRO A 11 6.59 -23.33 -8.99
CA PRO A 11 5.75 -22.95 -10.11
C PRO A 11 4.80 -21.84 -9.68
N SER A 12 4.63 -20.85 -10.55
CA SER A 12 3.65 -19.80 -10.34
C SER A 12 2.26 -20.39 -10.19
N VAL A 13 1.55 -20.01 -9.12
CA VAL A 13 0.17 -20.41 -8.88
C VAL A 13 -0.74 -19.25 -9.24
N THR A 14 -1.78 -19.52 -10.02
CA THR A 14 -2.85 -18.56 -10.28
C THR A 14 -3.97 -18.77 -9.28
N ARG A 15 -4.42 -17.70 -8.61
CA ARG A 15 -5.61 -17.69 -7.77
C ARG A 15 -6.63 -16.74 -8.35
N THR A 16 -7.87 -17.20 -8.42
CA THR A 16 -9.02 -16.42 -8.86
C THR A 16 -9.96 -16.26 -7.68
N GLN A 17 -10.40 -15.04 -7.39
CA GLN A 17 -11.33 -14.76 -6.29
C GLN A 17 -12.40 -13.77 -6.72
N ASN A 18 -13.62 -14.02 -6.28
CA ASN A 18 -14.73 -13.09 -6.43
C ASN A 18 -14.77 -12.17 -5.21
N VAL A 19 -14.69 -10.87 -5.47
CA VAL A 19 -14.72 -9.81 -4.47
C VAL A 19 -15.79 -8.83 -4.91
N HIS A 20 -16.93 -8.86 -4.21
CA HIS A 20 -18.15 -8.16 -4.63
C HIS A 20 -18.52 -8.47 -6.09
N SER A 21 -18.60 -7.45 -6.96
CA SER A 21 -18.92 -7.56 -8.38
C SER A 21 -17.71 -7.84 -9.29
N PHE A 22 -16.52 -8.02 -8.72
CA PHE A 22 -15.29 -8.23 -9.48
C PHE A 22 -14.80 -9.67 -9.35
N THR A 23 -14.28 -10.21 -10.46
CA THR A 23 -13.47 -11.43 -10.46
C THR A 23 -12.02 -11.03 -10.64
N LEU A 24 -11.21 -11.20 -9.60
CA LEU A 24 -9.80 -10.89 -9.60
C LEU A 24 -8.97 -12.15 -9.84
N GLN A 25 -7.91 -12.02 -10.62
CA GLN A 25 -6.94 -13.06 -10.85
C GLN A 25 -5.54 -12.56 -10.51
N GLY A 26 -4.84 -13.29 -9.65
CA GLY A 26 -3.45 -13.01 -9.27
C GLY A 26 -2.56 -14.21 -9.57
N ARG A 27 -1.35 -13.94 -10.07
CA ARG A 27 -0.28 -14.93 -10.25
C ARG A 27 0.77 -14.75 -9.17
N PHE A 28 1.11 -15.83 -8.47
CA PHE A 28 2.00 -15.83 -7.31
C PHE A 28 3.15 -16.82 -7.51
N ASP A 29 4.39 -16.32 -7.57
CA ASP A 29 5.57 -17.16 -7.87
C ASP A 29 6.14 -17.86 -6.62
N GLN A 30 6.04 -17.23 -5.44
CA GLN A 30 6.62 -17.72 -4.19
C GLN A 30 5.54 -18.02 -3.14
N LEU A 31 4.50 -18.72 -3.57
CA LEU A 31 3.38 -19.11 -2.72
C LEU A 31 3.61 -20.51 -2.12
N SER A 32 3.35 -20.65 -0.83
CA SER A 32 3.30 -21.91 -0.08
C SER A 32 1.90 -22.12 0.49
N ALA A 33 1.69 -23.21 1.23
CA ALA A 33 0.45 -23.42 1.97
C ALA A 33 0.23 -22.37 3.08
N GLU A 34 1.31 -21.81 3.63
CA GLU A 34 1.28 -20.94 4.82
C GLU A 34 1.85 -19.54 4.56
N HIS A 35 2.65 -19.38 3.50
CA HIS A 35 3.47 -18.20 3.29
C HIS A 35 3.43 -17.73 1.84
N TYR A 36 3.36 -16.42 1.63
CA TYR A 36 3.67 -15.76 0.37
C TYR A 36 4.89 -14.87 0.55
N LEU A 37 5.88 -15.00 -0.34
CA LEU A 37 7.12 -14.21 -0.25
C LEU A 37 7.14 -13.13 -1.33
N SER A 38 7.48 -11.92 -0.91
CA SER A 38 7.72 -10.76 -1.77
C SER A 38 9.12 -10.21 -1.55
N TYR A 39 9.81 -9.85 -2.63
CA TYR A 39 11.19 -9.38 -2.59
C TYR A 39 11.36 -8.11 -3.42
N ARG A 40 12.25 -7.24 -2.97
CA ARG A 40 12.63 -6.05 -3.71
C ARG A 40 14.12 -5.73 -3.59
N ALA A 41 14.73 -5.36 -4.71
CA ALA A 41 16.08 -4.78 -4.73
C ALA A 41 16.05 -3.29 -4.36
N GLY A 42 15.65 -2.98 -3.13
CA GLY A 42 15.54 -1.61 -2.61
C GLY A 42 14.80 -1.55 -1.29
N ASP A 43 14.69 -0.34 -0.71
CA ASP A 43 14.08 -0.12 0.60
C ASP A 43 12.57 -0.47 0.60
N LEU A 44 12.04 -0.79 1.79
CA LEU A 44 10.63 -1.10 2.03
C LEU A 44 9.89 0.12 2.62
N THR A 45 9.70 1.15 1.80
CA THR A 45 8.82 2.27 2.18
C THR A 45 7.34 1.87 2.05
N ALA A 46 6.44 2.61 2.69
CA ALA A 46 5.00 2.35 2.66
C ALA A 46 4.45 2.18 1.22
N ARG A 47 4.90 2.99 0.26
CA ARG A 47 4.53 2.85 -1.17
C ARG A 47 4.83 1.46 -1.71
N HIS A 48 5.98 0.89 -1.33
CA HIS A 48 6.43 -0.41 -1.80
C HIS A 48 5.71 -1.57 -1.10
N LEU A 49 5.02 -1.31 0.01
CA LEU A 49 4.18 -2.28 0.69
C LEU A 49 2.81 -2.43 0.01
N MET A 50 2.40 -1.49 -0.84
CA MET A 50 1.07 -1.52 -1.46
C MET A 50 0.85 -2.78 -2.30
N GLN A 51 1.80 -3.12 -3.17
CA GLN A 51 1.69 -4.34 -3.99
C GLN A 51 1.63 -5.63 -3.16
N PRO A 52 2.55 -5.90 -2.20
CA PRO A 52 2.43 -7.09 -1.37
C PRO A 52 1.20 -7.08 -0.46
N PHE A 53 0.71 -5.90 -0.04
CA PHE A 53 -0.54 -5.80 0.71
C PHE A 53 -1.76 -6.18 -0.12
N LEU A 54 -1.90 -5.66 -1.35
CA LEU A 54 -3.00 -6.04 -2.24
C LEU A 54 -2.95 -7.54 -2.59
N ALA A 55 -1.74 -8.09 -2.79
CA ALA A 55 -1.54 -9.52 -2.97
C ALA A 55 -1.97 -10.32 -1.73
N HIS A 56 -1.63 -9.82 -0.54
CA HIS A 56 -2.04 -10.40 0.74
C HIS A 56 -3.56 -10.39 0.91
N LEU A 57 -4.23 -9.26 0.64
CA LEU A 57 -5.69 -9.16 0.68
C LEU A 57 -6.37 -10.14 -0.29
N LEU A 58 -5.84 -10.27 -1.51
CA LEU A 58 -6.36 -11.22 -2.49
C LEU A 58 -6.22 -12.68 -1.99
N LEU A 59 -5.07 -13.03 -1.41
CA LEU A 59 -4.86 -14.36 -0.82
C LEU A 59 -5.78 -14.59 0.39
N ALA A 60 -5.87 -13.64 1.32
CA ALA A 60 -6.72 -13.72 2.51
C ALA A 60 -8.22 -13.77 2.15
N SER A 61 -8.64 -13.11 1.06
CA SER A 61 -10.02 -13.18 0.57
C SER A 61 -10.47 -14.59 0.15
N SER A 62 -9.52 -15.51 -0.06
CA SER A 62 -9.79 -16.94 -0.30
C SER A 62 -10.12 -17.73 0.98
N GLY A 63 -9.88 -17.15 2.16
CA GLY A 63 -9.99 -17.82 3.46
C GLY A 63 -8.75 -18.62 3.87
N ALA A 64 -7.70 -18.62 3.04
CA ALA A 64 -6.44 -19.28 3.38
C ALA A 64 -5.65 -18.45 4.42
N PRO A 65 -5.19 -19.05 5.53
CA PRO A 65 -4.46 -18.34 6.59
C PRO A 65 -2.98 -18.13 6.18
N ILE A 66 -2.76 -17.32 5.15
CA ILE A 66 -1.44 -17.12 4.55
C ILE A 66 -0.78 -15.87 5.14
N LYS A 67 0.42 -16.05 5.70
CA LYS A 67 1.31 -14.95 6.09
C LYS A 67 2.05 -14.41 4.86
N THR A 68 2.14 -13.10 4.70
CA THR A 68 2.92 -12.49 3.61
C THR A 68 4.20 -11.89 4.14
N LEU A 69 5.35 -12.47 3.80
CA LEU A 69 6.68 -11.99 4.19
C LEU A 69 7.24 -11.10 3.08
N THR A 70 7.71 -9.90 3.43
CA THR A 70 8.29 -8.97 2.47
C THR A 70 9.71 -8.59 2.87
N TYR A 71 10.64 -8.67 1.92
CA TYR A 71 12.06 -8.39 2.10
C TYR A 71 12.54 -7.31 1.14
N GLY A 72 13.39 -6.42 1.64
CA GLY A 72 14.07 -5.40 0.86
C GLY A 72 15.49 -5.14 1.35
N VAL A 73 16.15 -4.15 0.76
CA VAL A 73 17.53 -3.78 1.08
C VAL A 73 17.64 -2.28 1.26
N ARG A 74 18.09 -1.85 2.44
CA ARG A 74 18.33 -0.43 2.77
C ARG A 74 19.80 -0.24 3.15
N LYS A 75 20.53 0.57 2.36
CA LYS A 75 21.97 0.84 2.59
C LYS A 75 22.81 -0.44 2.78
N GLY A 76 22.52 -1.47 1.98
CA GLY A 76 23.22 -2.76 2.05
C GLY A 76 22.78 -3.69 3.19
N GLN A 77 21.81 -3.28 4.01
CA GLN A 77 21.25 -4.11 5.08
C GLN A 77 19.89 -4.67 4.67
N LEU A 78 19.64 -5.92 5.03
CA LEU A 78 18.32 -6.55 4.88
C LEU A 78 17.31 -5.80 5.75
N VAL A 79 16.20 -5.40 5.15
CA VAL A 79 15.01 -4.92 5.87
C VAL A 79 13.86 -5.87 5.58
N SER A 80 13.06 -6.18 6.59
CA SER A 80 11.97 -7.14 6.44
C SER A 80 10.79 -6.82 7.34
N GLY A 81 9.65 -7.40 6.98
CA GLY A 81 8.46 -7.43 7.80
C GLY A 81 7.40 -8.30 7.16
N HIS A 82 6.19 -8.25 7.68
CA HIS A 82 5.13 -9.13 7.23
C HIS A 82 3.72 -8.60 7.46
N PHE A 83 2.78 -9.22 6.77
CA PHE A 83 1.35 -9.17 7.06
C PHE A 83 0.92 -10.51 7.67
N GLU A 84 0.30 -10.45 8.84
CA GLU A 84 -0.29 -11.63 9.49
C GLU A 84 -1.52 -12.13 8.74
N PRO A 85 -1.87 -13.42 8.85
CA PRO A 85 -3.12 -13.94 8.31
C PRO A 85 -4.33 -13.07 8.72
N MET A 86 -5.22 -12.83 7.75
CA MET A 86 -6.38 -11.96 7.92
C MET A 86 -7.67 -12.75 7.72
N ASP A 87 -8.71 -12.39 8.49
CA ASP A 87 -10.06 -12.91 8.28
C ASP A 87 -10.56 -12.66 6.84
N GLN A 88 -11.29 -13.63 6.30
CA GLN A 88 -11.74 -13.60 4.92
C GLN A 88 -12.69 -12.43 4.63
N ALA A 89 -13.64 -12.16 5.53
CA ALA A 89 -14.61 -11.09 5.33
C ALA A 89 -13.91 -9.74 5.39
N ARG A 90 -13.05 -9.53 6.39
CA ARG A 90 -12.22 -8.33 6.49
C ARG A 90 -11.37 -8.10 5.23
N ALA A 91 -10.73 -9.14 4.71
CA ALA A 91 -9.91 -9.03 3.51
C ALA A 91 -10.73 -8.65 2.28
N LYS A 92 -11.94 -9.21 2.13
CA LYS A 92 -12.87 -8.85 1.04
C LYS A 92 -13.33 -7.40 1.14
N ASP A 93 -13.70 -6.94 2.33
CA ASP A 93 -14.15 -5.57 2.55
C ASP A 93 -13.04 -4.56 2.23
N LEU A 94 -11.82 -4.79 2.75
CA LEU A 94 -10.67 -3.94 2.45
C LEU A 94 -10.35 -3.93 0.95
N LEU A 95 -10.30 -5.10 0.31
CA LEU A 95 -10.05 -5.20 -1.12
C LEU A 95 -11.17 -4.53 -1.94
N GLY A 96 -12.41 -4.60 -1.46
CA GLY A 96 -13.56 -3.86 -1.99
C GLY A 96 -13.34 -2.36 -2.02
N THR A 97 -12.80 -1.78 -0.96
CA THR A 97 -12.43 -0.34 -0.91
C THR A 97 -11.44 0.04 -2.01
N TYR A 98 -10.39 -0.76 -2.23
CA TYR A 98 -9.44 -0.52 -3.32
C TYR A 98 -10.07 -0.65 -4.71
N LEU A 99 -10.98 -1.62 -4.90
CA LEU A 99 -11.68 -1.81 -6.17
C LEU A 99 -12.67 -0.67 -6.46
N GLN A 100 -13.33 -0.14 -5.43
CA GLN A 100 -14.17 1.05 -5.56
C GLN A 100 -13.32 2.27 -5.95
N ALA A 101 -12.20 2.49 -5.27
CA ALA A 101 -11.26 3.57 -5.61
C ALA A 101 -10.74 3.43 -7.05
N PHE A 102 -10.38 2.21 -7.49
CA PHE A 102 -9.98 1.93 -8.87
C PHE A 102 -11.11 2.28 -9.87
N THR A 103 -12.34 1.88 -9.59
CA THR A 103 -13.50 2.15 -10.45
C THR A 103 -13.79 3.64 -10.54
N GLN A 104 -13.73 4.35 -9.42
CA GLN A 104 -13.88 5.81 -9.37
C GLN A 104 -12.76 6.51 -10.16
N GLY A 105 -11.51 6.09 -9.96
CA GLY A 105 -10.33 6.61 -10.65
C GLY A 105 -10.37 6.43 -12.18
N ASN A 106 -11.09 5.42 -12.68
CA ASN A 106 -11.33 5.24 -14.11
C ASN A 106 -12.41 6.16 -14.67
N SER A 107 -13.24 6.76 -13.82
CA SER A 107 -14.36 7.63 -14.23
C SER A 107 -14.07 9.12 -13.99
N ALA A 108 -13.28 9.44 -12.97
CA ALA A 108 -12.87 10.78 -12.61
C ALA A 108 -11.48 10.77 -11.96
N LEU A 109 -10.79 11.91 -11.96
CA LEU A 109 -9.49 12.02 -11.31
C LEU A 109 -9.63 11.75 -9.81
N LEU A 110 -8.98 10.68 -9.36
CA LEU A 110 -8.80 10.37 -7.95
C LEU A 110 -7.51 11.03 -7.46
N VAL A 111 -7.64 12.15 -6.74
CA VAL A 111 -6.51 12.92 -6.22
C VAL A 111 -5.95 12.22 -4.97
N PHE A 112 -4.87 11.46 -5.18
CA PHE A 112 -4.17 10.69 -4.15
C PHE A 112 -2.66 10.61 -4.43
N PRO A 113 -1.91 11.73 -4.32
CA PRO A 113 -0.44 11.70 -4.30
C PRO A 113 0.05 10.95 -3.05
N PHE A 114 0.53 9.72 -3.23
CA PHE A 114 0.72 8.75 -2.12
C PHE A 114 1.59 9.29 -0.97
N GLU A 115 2.78 9.83 -1.24
CA GLU A 115 3.70 10.30 -0.20
C GLU A 115 3.21 11.61 0.40
N THR A 116 2.61 12.51 -0.39
CA THR A 116 1.99 13.74 0.11
C THR A 116 0.82 13.43 1.06
N CYS A 117 -0.10 12.54 0.66
CA CYS A 117 -1.20 12.09 1.50
C CYS A 117 -0.69 11.42 2.77
N ARG A 118 0.29 10.52 2.66
CA ARG A 118 0.89 9.84 3.83
C ARG A 118 1.55 10.84 4.79
N ALA A 119 2.27 11.83 4.28
CA ALA A 119 2.87 12.88 5.11
C ALA A 119 1.80 13.73 5.80
N LEU A 120 0.76 14.12 5.07
CA LEU A 120 -0.38 14.88 5.61
C LEU A 120 -1.05 14.13 6.75
N LEU A 121 -1.39 12.84 6.56
CA LEU A 121 -1.98 12.00 7.61
C LEU A 121 -1.07 11.92 8.84
N SER A 122 0.25 11.74 8.64
CA SER A 122 1.20 11.72 9.76
C SER A 122 1.23 13.02 10.58
N HIS A 123 1.00 14.18 9.97
CA HIS A 123 0.87 15.45 10.67
C HIS A 123 -0.46 15.53 11.45
N LEU A 124 -1.55 15.13 10.82
CA LEU A 124 -2.88 15.11 11.45
C LEU A 124 -2.93 14.16 12.65
N ASP A 125 -2.32 12.97 12.54
CA ASP A 125 -2.26 11.98 13.62
C ASP A 125 -1.42 12.45 14.81
N LYS A 126 -0.49 13.40 14.59
CA LYS A 126 0.26 14.09 15.65
C LYS A 126 -0.53 15.23 16.29
N GLY A 127 -1.78 15.45 15.87
CA GLY A 127 -2.67 16.47 16.42
C GLY A 127 -2.52 17.86 15.81
N LEU A 128 -1.82 18.01 14.67
CA LEU A 128 -1.81 19.29 13.96
C LEU A 128 -3.19 19.58 13.37
N ALA A 129 -3.61 20.84 13.41
CA ALA A 129 -4.81 21.28 12.71
C ALA A 129 -4.61 21.16 11.19
N LEU A 130 -5.70 20.93 10.45
CA LEU A 130 -5.62 20.72 9.00
C LEU A 130 -4.88 21.83 8.24
N PRO A 131 -5.15 23.13 8.48
CA PRO A 131 -4.41 24.20 7.80
C PRO A 131 -2.90 24.11 8.02
N ASP A 132 -2.47 23.89 9.26
CA ASP A 132 -1.05 23.79 9.60
C ASP A 132 -0.41 22.55 8.97
N ALA A 133 -1.11 21.42 8.95
CA ALA A 133 -0.65 20.18 8.33
C ALA A 133 -0.51 20.32 6.81
N LEU A 134 -1.43 21.03 6.16
CA LEU A 134 -1.37 21.36 4.73
C LEU A 134 -0.18 22.27 4.42
N ASP A 135 0.09 23.27 5.26
CA ASP A 135 1.25 24.15 5.10
C ASP A 135 2.58 23.38 5.20
N GLN A 136 2.69 22.38 6.09
CA GLN A 136 3.89 21.53 6.19
C GLN A 136 4.11 20.71 4.92
N VAL A 137 3.06 20.10 4.36
CA VAL A 137 3.20 19.33 3.12
C VAL A 137 3.40 20.22 1.89
N GLU A 138 2.87 21.45 1.88
CA GLU A 138 3.14 22.44 0.83
C GLU A 138 4.63 22.83 0.79
N GLN A 139 5.24 23.05 1.95
CA GLN A 139 6.67 23.38 2.05
C GLN A 139 7.54 22.27 1.46
N THR A 140 7.23 21.01 1.76
CA THR A 140 7.96 19.85 1.21
C THR A 140 7.64 19.60 -0.26
N TRP A 141 6.43 19.91 -0.73
CA TRP A 141 6.06 19.84 -2.15
C TRP A 141 6.88 20.79 -3.02
N ARG A 142 7.15 22.00 -2.52
CA ARG A 142 7.94 23.01 -3.26
C ARG A 142 9.45 22.82 -3.17
N ASP A 143 9.95 22.01 -2.23
CA ASP A 143 11.37 21.79 -2.07
C ASP A 143 11.92 20.88 -3.19
N PRO A 144 12.79 21.39 -4.11
CA PRO A 144 13.34 20.59 -5.19
C PRO A 144 14.26 19.46 -4.70
N LYS A 145 14.71 19.49 -3.44
CA LYS A 145 15.54 18.43 -2.84
C LYS A 145 14.71 17.37 -2.13
N ALA A 146 13.43 17.62 -1.85
CA ALA A 146 12.58 16.68 -1.17
C ALA A 146 12.06 15.62 -2.13
N LEU A 147 12.17 14.34 -1.77
CA LEU A 147 11.61 13.23 -2.54
C LEU A 147 10.10 13.16 -2.28
N THR A 148 9.33 13.91 -3.06
CA THR A 148 7.87 14.00 -2.95
C THR A 148 7.19 13.68 -4.27
N ASP A 149 5.86 13.55 -4.24
CA ASP A 149 5.05 13.39 -5.45
C ASP A 149 5.14 14.61 -6.39
N ALA A 150 5.63 15.76 -5.93
CA ALA A 150 5.83 16.96 -6.77
C ALA A 150 6.84 16.72 -7.92
N GLN A 151 7.77 15.78 -7.73
CA GLN A 151 8.76 15.42 -8.75
C GLN A 151 8.18 14.46 -9.80
N ASP A 152 7.00 13.88 -9.55
CA ASP A 152 6.31 13.03 -10.51
C ASP A 152 5.62 13.90 -11.59
N PRO A 153 5.96 13.73 -12.88
CA PRO A 153 5.31 14.46 -13.97
C PRO A 153 3.80 14.26 -14.04
N TYR A 154 3.27 13.14 -13.53
CA TYR A 154 1.84 12.91 -13.45
C TYR A 154 1.19 13.85 -12.44
N TRP A 155 1.68 13.87 -11.19
CA TRP A 155 1.07 14.66 -10.13
C TRP A 155 1.30 16.17 -10.30
N SER A 156 2.51 16.58 -10.67
CA SER A 156 2.83 18.01 -10.89
C SER A 156 2.00 18.68 -11.99
N ARG A 157 1.41 17.91 -12.91
CA ARG A 157 0.47 18.43 -13.93
C ARG A 157 -0.98 18.51 -13.45
N LEU A 158 -1.36 17.65 -12.51
CA LEU A 158 -2.74 17.48 -12.07
C LEU A 158 -3.05 18.25 -10.79
N ILE A 159 -2.04 18.49 -9.96
CA ILE A 159 -2.14 19.25 -8.73
C ILE A 159 -1.03 20.29 -8.67
N GLU A 160 -1.42 21.56 -8.59
CA GLU A 160 -0.47 22.66 -8.44
C GLU A 160 0.08 22.73 -7.01
N SER A 161 -0.77 22.40 -6.03
CA SER A 161 -0.46 22.55 -4.61
C SER A 161 -1.27 21.57 -3.74
N PRO A 162 -0.62 20.89 -2.77
CA PRO A 162 -1.28 20.16 -1.69
C PRO A 162 -2.34 20.95 -0.90
N LEU A 163 -2.30 22.28 -0.89
CA LEU A 163 -3.32 23.10 -0.22
C LEU A 163 -4.73 22.89 -0.78
N THR A 164 -4.83 22.34 -2.00
CA THR A 164 -6.12 21.99 -2.63
C THR A 164 -6.76 20.71 -2.05
N LEU A 165 -6.01 19.93 -1.25
CA LEU A 165 -6.53 18.72 -0.61
C LEU A 165 -7.58 19.09 0.43
N ASN A 166 -8.74 18.47 0.32
CA ASN A 166 -9.87 18.69 1.22
C ASN A 166 -10.20 17.42 2.03
N GLN A 167 -11.27 17.50 2.84
CA GLN A 167 -11.68 16.38 3.69
C GLN A 167 -11.94 15.09 2.91
N LEU A 168 -12.51 15.16 1.70
CA LEU A 168 -12.78 13.98 0.88
C LEU A 168 -11.46 13.30 0.43
N ASN A 169 -10.42 14.07 0.12
CA ASN A 169 -9.10 13.51 -0.18
C ASN A 169 -8.47 12.84 1.05
N ILE A 170 -8.67 13.44 2.23
CA ILE A 170 -8.14 12.92 3.50
C ILE A 170 -8.84 11.61 3.86
N ASP A 171 -10.16 11.56 3.77
CA ASP A 171 -10.95 10.37 4.08
C ASP A 171 -10.58 9.21 3.15
N LEU A 172 -10.41 9.50 1.85
CA LEU A 172 -9.93 8.54 0.87
C LEU A 172 -8.51 8.06 1.20
N ALA A 173 -7.62 9.00 1.55
CA ALA A 173 -6.25 8.65 1.90
C ALA A 173 -6.19 7.74 3.12
N ARG A 174 -6.97 8.03 4.18
CA ARG A 174 -7.09 7.18 5.37
C ARG A 174 -7.60 5.79 5.00
N ALA A 175 -8.68 5.73 4.22
CA ALA A 175 -9.27 4.46 3.78
C ALA A 175 -8.29 3.56 3.01
N LEU A 176 -7.34 4.15 2.28
CA LEU A 176 -6.36 3.42 1.46
C LEU A 176 -5.00 3.19 2.15
N LEU A 177 -4.61 4.03 3.11
CA LEU A 177 -3.29 3.98 3.75
C LEU A 177 -3.33 3.38 5.15
N ASP A 178 -4.32 3.70 5.96
CA ASP A 178 -4.38 3.27 7.36
C ASP A 178 -4.39 1.73 7.45
N PRO A 179 -5.20 0.98 6.67
CA PRO A 179 -5.19 -0.49 6.72
C PRO A 179 -3.84 -1.10 6.35
N LEU A 180 -3.12 -0.50 5.40
CA LEU A 180 -1.80 -0.95 4.98
C LEU A 180 -0.79 -0.75 6.12
N THR A 181 -0.78 0.42 6.75
CA THR A 181 0.17 0.74 7.82
C THR A 181 -0.13 -0.01 9.11
N GLU A 182 -1.39 -0.19 9.47
CA GLU A 182 -1.82 -0.90 10.67
C GLU A 182 -1.54 -2.41 10.59
N ALA A 183 -1.69 -3.00 9.40
CA ALA A 183 -1.48 -4.43 9.20
C ALA A 183 0.01 -4.81 9.10
N TRP A 184 0.90 -3.84 8.84
CA TRP A 184 2.32 -4.11 8.62
C TRP A 184 3.07 -4.31 9.94
N VAL A 185 3.71 -5.47 10.07
CA VAL A 185 4.58 -5.79 11.21
C VAL A 185 6.04 -5.75 10.76
N GLN A 186 6.76 -4.72 11.18
CA GLN A 186 8.21 -4.62 10.94
C GLN A 186 8.97 -5.65 11.79
N SER A 187 9.97 -6.29 11.19
CA SER A 187 10.86 -7.27 11.85
C SER A 187 12.26 -6.72 12.11
#